data_AF-A0AA43TWJ1-F1
#
_entry.id   AF-A0AA43TWJ1-F1
#
_cell.length_a   1.000
_cell.length_b   1.000
_cell.length_c   1.000
_cell.angle_alpha   90.00
_cell.angle_beta   90.00
_cell.angle_gamma   90.00
#
_symmetry.space_group_name_H-M   'P 1'
#
loop_
_entity.id
_entity.type
_entity.pdbx_description
1 polymer ?
#
loop_
_entity_poly.entity_id
_entity_poly.type
_entity_poly.pdbx_seq_one_letter_code
_entity_poly.pdbx_strand_id
1 'polypeptide(L)'
;MFTTLYTLILPQYRPKGWTLWHFSARLTYNYWRKGGYQVGSEDYRWNVIKDYTGAPVFFLFNITLLFLVTTPAYIMLVASKGLGDTEALTDVVFSRTIGLVIFIAYLADNQQWYYYEARNQYRKTAKVPPGYHQEDLDRGFNTTGMFAWSRHPNFAAEQTVWVLVYAWGAYITRGLINWTVAGPLCYLLLFQGSTWLTELLSSKKYPDYAEYRKRVGRFLPKLPGGPPGDFSDLRKAKD
;
A
#
# COMPACT_ATOMS: atom_id res chain seq x y z
N MET A 1 16.30 13.15 -7.72
CA MET A 1 16.71 14.39 -7.01
C MET A 1 16.79 14.21 -5.49
N PHE A 2 15.98 13.35 -4.86
CA PHE A 2 16.12 13.02 -3.42
C PHE A 2 17.29 12.09 -3.08
N THR A 3 17.84 11.37 -4.06
CA THR A 3 18.87 10.34 -3.85
C THR A 3 20.28 10.89 -3.69
N THR A 4 20.60 12.04 -4.27
CA THR A 4 21.99 12.54 -4.32
C THR A 4 22.37 13.32 -3.06
N LEU A 5 21.39 13.93 -2.37
CA LEU A 5 21.66 14.68 -1.13
C LEU A 5 21.89 13.77 0.09
N TYR A 6 21.24 12.59 0.12
CA TYR A 6 21.31 11.69 1.28
C TYR A 6 22.66 10.97 1.40
N THR A 7 23.28 10.62 0.27
CA THR A 7 24.57 9.92 0.21
C THR A 7 25.77 10.82 0.47
N LEU A 8 25.66 12.12 0.23
CA LEU A 8 26.77 13.07 0.39
C LEU A 8 26.91 13.61 1.82
N ILE A 9 25.87 13.51 2.66
CA ILE A 9 25.85 14.18 3.97
C ILE A 9 26.16 13.21 5.15
N LEU A 10 25.98 11.89 5.02
CA LEU A 10 26.16 10.95 6.14
C LEU A 10 26.76 9.58 5.74
N PRO A 11 28.10 9.48 5.52
CA PRO A 11 28.78 8.23 5.16
C PRO A 11 28.69 7.14 6.25
N GLN A 12 28.48 7.51 7.52
CA GLN A 12 28.44 6.59 8.66
C GLN A 12 27.15 5.77 8.83
N TYR A 13 26.05 6.08 8.12
CA TYR A 13 24.73 5.45 8.33
C TYR A 13 24.31 4.45 7.22
N ARG A 14 25.27 3.65 6.74
CA ARG A 14 25.13 2.72 5.60
C ARG A 14 23.96 1.71 5.64
N PRO A 15 23.52 1.12 6.77
CA PRO A 15 22.49 0.09 6.73
C PRO A 15 21.04 0.62 6.71
N LYS A 16 20.79 1.94 6.68
CA LYS A 16 19.44 2.51 6.80
C LYS A 16 18.81 2.92 5.46
N GLY A 17 19.61 3.17 4.41
CA GLY A 17 19.11 3.72 3.14
C GLY A 17 18.43 2.70 2.21
N TRP A 18 18.69 1.40 2.39
CA TRP A 18 18.17 0.38 1.48
C TRP A 18 16.63 0.25 1.58
N THR A 19 16.02 0.37 2.76
CA THR A 19 14.55 0.27 2.91
C THR A 19 13.83 1.37 2.14
N LEU A 20 14.28 2.62 2.27
CA LEU A 20 13.73 3.75 1.51
C LEU A 20 13.96 3.60 0.01
N TRP A 21 15.13 3.10 -0.40
CA TRP A 21 15.42 2.84 -1.80
C TRP A 21 14.47 1.79 -2.38
N HIS A 22 14.29 0.65 -1.69
CA HIS A 22 13.36 -0.40 -2.12
C HIS A 22 11.91 0.10 -2.14
N PHE A 23 11.50 0.89 -1.13
CA PHE A 23 10.17 1.48 -1.09
C PHE A 23 9.92 2.41 -2.29
N SER A 24 10.86 3.31 -2.57
CA SER A 24 10.77 4.26 -3.68
C SER A 24 10.81 3.56 -5.04
N ALA A 25 11.71 2.58 -5.19
CA ALA A 25 11.82 1.77 -6.40
C ALA A 25 10.52 0.98 -6.66
N ARG A 26 9.94 0.36 -5.62
CA ARG A 26 8.65 -0.36 -5.71
C ARG A 26 7.54 0.57 -6.21
N LEU A 27 7.36 1.74 -5.58
CA LEU A 27 6.31 2.68 -5.97
C LEU A 27 6.49 3.20 -7.39
N THR A 28 7.73 3.59 -7.75
CA THR A 28 8.08 4.08 -9.09
C THR A 28 7.81 3.02 -10.14
N TYR A 29 8.28 1.79 -9.92
CA TYR A 29 8.06 0.67 -10.82
C TYR A 29 6.57 0.31 -10.95
N ASN A 30 5.83 0.29 -9.84
CA ASN A 30 4.40 -0.04 -9.85
C ASN A 30 3.56 1.02 -10.57
N TYR A 31 3.94 2.30 -10.46
CA TYR A 31 3.30 3.39 -11.19
C TYR A 31 3.64 3.38 -12.67
N TRP A 32 4.92 3.13 -13.00
CA TRP A 32 5.39 3.01 -14.39
C TRP A 32 4.67 1.90 -15.16
N ARG A 33 4.64 0.67 -14.61
CA ARG A 33 4.01 -0.46 -15.31
C ARG A 33 2.52 -0.28 -15.55
N LYS A 34 1.83 0.49 -14.69
CA LYS A 34 0.41 0.85 -14.85
C LYS A 34 0.16 1.95 -15.89
N GLY A 35 1.20 2.48 -16.54
CA GLY A 35 1.08 3.58 -17.50
C GLY A 35 0.92 4.96 -16.85
N GLY A 36 1.30 5.10 -15.57
CA GLY A 36 1.13 6.36 -14.82
C GLY A 36 1.96 7.54 -15.34
N TYR A 37 3.01 7.28 -16.13
CA TYR A 37 3.86 8.33 -16.73
C TYR A 37 3.44 8.75 -18.13
N GLN A 38 2.30 8.28 -18.63
CA GLN A 38 1.74 8.76 -19.89
C GLN A 38 1.13 10.16 -19.69
N VAL A 39 1.22 11.03 -20.71
CA VAL A 39 0.65 12.38 -20.65
C VAL A 39 -0.86 12.29 -20.44
N GLY A 40 -1.38 12.96 -19.41
CA GLY A 40 -2.80 12.91 -19.02
C GLY A 40 -3.21 11.68 -18.20
N SER A 41 -2.26 10.84 -17.81
CA SER A 41 -2.51 9.70 -16.91
C SER A 41 -2.71 10.19 -15.48
N GLU A 42 -3.97 10.18 -15.02
CA GLU A 42 -4.34 10.43 -13.63
C GLU A 42 -5.15 9.25 -13.08
N ASP A 43 -5.13 9.08 -11.76
CA ASP A 43 -5.99 8.10 -11.10
C ASP A 43 -7.46 8.50 -11.27
N TYR A 44 -8.28 7.59 -11.79
CA TYR A 44 -9.70 7.83 -12.02
C TYR A 44 -10.46 8.29 -10.76
N ARG A 45 -9.98 7.92 -9.56
CA ARG A 45 -10.56 8.34 -8.28
C ARG A 45 -10.39 9.83 -8.02
N TRP A 46 -9.35 10.45 -8.57
CA TRP A 46 -9.08 11.87 -8.36
C TRP A 46 -10.10 12.75 -9.07
N ASN A 47 -10.60 12.33 -10.23
CA ASN A 47 -11.69 13.06 -10.90
C ASN A 47 -12.93 13.12 -10.01
N VAL A 48 -13.33 11.96 -9.46
CA VAL A 48 -14.45 11.90 -8.50
C VAL A 48 -14.22 12.83 -7.31
N ILE A 49 -13.02 12.88 -6.73
CA ILE A 49 -12.72 13.74 -5.57
C ILE A 49 -12.71 15.23 -5.97
N LYS A 50 -12.08 15.58 -7.10
CA LYS A 50 -12.01 16.96 -7.62
C LYS A 50 -13.40 17.51 -7.91
N ASP A 51 -14.35 16.67 -8.33
CA ASP A 51 -15.74 17.07 -8.54
C ASP A 51 -16.42 17.54 -7.24
N TYR A 52 -16.01 17.04 -6.07
CA TYR A 52 -16.54 17.47 -4.77
C TYR A 52 -15.73 18.58 -4.10
N THR A 53 -14.40 18.53 -4.15
CA THR A 53 -13.53 19.45 -3.39
C THR A 53 -13.04 20.65 -4.22
N GLY A 54 -13.06 20.54 -5.55
CA GLY A 54 -12.32 21.42 -6.43
C GLY A 54 -10.81 21.14 -6.46
N ALA A 55 -10.15 21.55 -7.54
CA ALA A 55 -8.72 21.32 -7.77
C ALA A 55 -7.79 22.04 -6.77
N PRO A 56 -8.02 23.31 -6.37
CA PRO A 56 -7.12 24.00 -5.44
C PRO A 56 -7.09 23.38 -4.04
N VAL A 57 -8.25 23.00 -3.51
CA VAL A 57 -8.36 22.35 -2.18
C VAL A 57 -7.70 20.97 -2.23
N PHE A 58 -7.93 20.20 -3.29
CA PHE A 58 -7.28 18.90 -3.49
C PHE A 58 -5.75 19.04 -3.54
N PHE A 59 -5.24 20.06 -4.23
CA PHE A 59 -3.80 20.33 -4.30
C PHE A 59 -3.20 20.67 -2.93
N LEU A 60 -3.82 21.60 -2.19
CA LEU A 60 -3.38 21.99 -0.84
C LEU A 60 -3.42 20.80 0.13
N PHE A 61 -4.46 19.97 0.04
CA PHE A 61 -4.56 18.74 0.83
C PHE A 61 -3.38 17.80 0.55
N ASN A 62 -3.03 17.57 -0.72
CA ASN A 62 -1.91 16.68 -1.08
C ASN A 62 -0.55 17.23 -0.59
N ILE A 63 -0.28 18.53 -0.76
CA ILE A 63 0.96 19.13 -0.23
C ILE A 63 1.04 18.98 1.28
N THR A 64 -0.04 19.32 1.98
CA THR A 64 -0.11 19.24 3.45
C THR A 64 0.13 17.81 3.92
N LEU A 65 -0.50 16.83 3.26
CA LEU A 65 -0.34 15.43 3.58
C LEU A 65 1.10 14.94 3.34
N LEU A 66 1.70 15.28 2.20
CA LEU A 66 3.08 14.92 1.87
C LEU A 66 4.08 15.54 2.85
N PHE A 67 3.82 16.77 3.28
CA PHE A 67 4.62 17.40 4.32
C PHE A 67 4.49 16.62 5.64
N LEU A 68 3.27 16.43 6.13
CA LEU A 68 3.00 15.79 7.42
C LEU A 68 3.54 14.35 7.49
N VAL A 69 3.38 13.55 6.43
CA VAL A 69 3.83 12.15 6.43
C VAL A 69 5.35 12.01 6.55
N THR A 70 6.12 13.03 6.16
CA THR A 70 7.59 13.04 6.26
C THR A 70 8.11 13.53 7.61
N THR A 71 7.25 14.11 8.46
CA THR A 71 7.66 14.68 9.76
C THR A 71 8.33 13.68 10.72
N PRO A 72 7.96 12.38 10.79
CA PRO A 72 8.69 11.44 11.64
C PRO A 72 10.16 11.26 11.24
N ALA A 73 10.48 11.36 9.94
CA ALA A 73 11.85 11.27 9.46
C ALA A 73 12.71 12.47 9.92
N TYR A 74 12.09 13.64 10.10
CA TYR A 74 12.77 14.80 10.68
C TYR A 74 13.17 14.55 12.14
N ILE A 75 12.28 13.97 12.96
CA ILE A 75 12.61 13.62 14.35
C ILE A 75 13.76 12.61 14.41
N MET A 76 13.74 11.60 13.53
CA MET A 76 14.83 10.62 13.44
C MET A 76 16.17 11.29 13.08
N LEU A 77 16.16 12.25 12.15
CA LEU A 77 17.36 13.02 11.77
C LEU A 77 17.89 13.90 12.90
N VAL A 78 17.01 14.56 13.66
CA VAL A 78 17.42 15.38 14.80
C VAL A 78 17.98 14.49 15.90
N ALA A 79 17.30 13.38 16.20
CA ALA A 79 17.74 12.45 17.23
C ALA A 79 19.10 11.80 16.89
N SER A 80 19.38 11.53 15.62
CA SER A 80 20.68 10.99 15.19
C SER A 80 21.86 11.95 15.36
N LYS A 81 21.61 13.25 15.62
CA LYS A 81 22.68 14.23 15.90
C LYS A 81 23.04 14.29 17.39
N GLY A 82 22.11 13.91 18.28
CA GLY A 82 22.28 14.01 19.73
C GLY A 82 22.56 12.68 20.43
N LEU A 83 22.18 11.56 19.82
CA LEU A 83 22.42 10.21 20.34
C LEU A 83 23.63 9.63 19.60
N GLY A 84 24.71 9.31 20.32
CA GLY A 84 25.81 8.50 19.77
C GLY A 84 25.31 7.12 19.32
N ASP A 85 26.18 6.31 18.71
CA ASP A 85 25.95 4.97 18.07
C ASP A 85 25.31 3.86 18.95
N THR A 86 24.59 4.22 20.00
CA THR A 86 24.25 3.38 21.16
C THR A 86 23.08 2.40 20.97
N GLU A 87 22.37 2.41 19.84
CA GLU A 87 21.14 1.60 19.65
C GLU A 87 21.14 0.77 18.35
N ALA A 88 22.27 0.16 18.00
CA ALA A 88 22.41 -0.63 16.77
C ALA A 88 21.39 -1.77 16.62
N LEU A 89 21.00 -2.43 17.72
CA LEU A 89 20.02 -3.52 17.68
C LEU A 89 18.63 -3.02 17.28
N THR A 90 18.18 -1.92 17.91
CA THR A 90 16.86 -1.33 17.65
C THR A 90 16.74 -0.89 16.20
N ASP A 91 17.78 -0.24 15.68
CA ASP A 91 17.85 0.17 14.28
C ASP A 91 17.78 -1.03 13.31
N VAL A 92 18.42 -2.14 13.65
CA VAL A 92 18.34 -3.38 12.87
C VAL A 92 16.93 -3.96 12.92
N VAL A 93 16.30 -4.05 14.09
CA VAL A 93 14.95 -4.62 14.22
C VAL A 93 13.92 -3.82 13.41
N PHE A 94 13.88 -2.49 13.58
CA PHE A 94 12.93 -1.66 12.82
C PHE A 94 13.20 -1.70 11.31
N SER A 95 14.47 -1.55 10.89
CA SER A 95 14.80 -1.56 9.45
C SER A 95 14.49 -2.90 8.79
N ARG A 96 14.77 -4.04 9.45
CA ARG A 96 14.45 -5.37 8.93
C ARG A 96 12.95 -5.62 8.90
N THR A 97 12.22 -5.18 9.92
CA THR A 97 10.76 -5.30 9.97
C THR A 97 10.12 -4.47 8.85
N ILE A 98 10.53 -3.21 8.66
CA ILE A 98 10.06 -2.37 7.56
C ILE A 98 10.39 -3.00 6.21
N GLY A 99 11.61 -3.51 6.03
CA GLY A 99 12.00 -4.20 4.80
C GLY A 99 11.15 -5.44 4.49
N LEU A 100 10.83 -6.24 5.51
CA LEU A 100 9.93 -7.39 5.38
C LEU A 100 8.52 -6.95 4.94
N VAL A 101 7.99 -5.89 5.56
CA VAL A 101 6.68 -5.34 5.21
C VAL A 101 6.67 -4.78 3.77
N ILE A 102 7.73 -4.10 3.34
CA ILE A 102 7.90 -3.64 1.96
C ILE A 102 7.93 -4.84 0.99
N PHE A 103 8.61 -5.92 1.36
CA PHE A 103 8.65 -7.14 0.55
C PHE A 103 7.27 -7.78 0.41
N ILE A 104 6.48 -7.86 1.50
CA ILE A 104 5.08 -8.30 1.46
C ILE A 104 4.26 -7.40 0.53
N ALA A 105 4.45 -6.08 0.61
CA ALA A 105 3.77 -5.12 -0.28
C ALA A 105 4.13 -5.35 -1.75
N TYR A 106 5.41 -5.64 -2.05
CA TYR A 106 5.89 -5.99 -3.39
C TYR A 106 5.26 -7.28 -3.92
N LEU A 107 5.17 -8.32 -3.10
CA LEU A 107 4.48 -9.56 -3.47
C LEU A 107 2.99 -9.30 -3.77
N ALA A 108 2.31 -8.53 -2.92
CA ALA A 108 0.90 -8.17 -3.10
C ALA A 108 0.68 -7.38 -4.40
N ASP A 109 1.56 -6.42 -4.67
CA ASP A 109 1.55 -5.63 -5.90
C ASP A 109 1.74 -6.51 -7.14
N ASN A 110 2.63 -7.50 -7.11
CA ASN A 110 2.86 -8.41 -8.24
C ASN A 110 1.71 -9.39 -8.45
N GLN A 111 1.19 -9.97 -7.37
CA GLN A 111 0.02 -10.85 -7.47
C GLN A 111 -1.18 -10.14 -8.11
N GLN A 112 -1.42 -8.89 -7.71
CA GLN A 112 -2.48 -8.08 -8.31
C GLN A 112 -2.22 -7.76 -9.78
N TRP A 113 -0.96 -7.48 -10.13
CA TRP A 113 -0.55 -7.22 -11.50
C TRP A 113 -0.77 -8.41 -12.41
N TYR A 114 -0.30 -9.60 -12.02
CA TYR A 114 -0.45 -10.82 -12.81
C TYR A 114 -1.91 -11.20 -13.03
N TYR A 115 -2.76 -11.05 -12.02
CA TYR A 115 -4.20 -11.26 -12.18
C TYR A 115 -4.79 -10.33 -13.24
N TYR A 116 -4.52 -9.02 -13.15
CA TYR A 116 -5.08 -8.07 -14.11
C TYR A 116 -4.54 -8.24 -15.52
N GLU A 117 -3.28 -8.64 -15.67
CA GLU A 117 -2.70 -8.98 -16.96
C GLU A 117 -3.42 -10.19 -17.57
N ALA A 118 -3.57 -11.29 -16.81
CA ALA A 118 -4.30 -12.48 -17.24
C ALA A 118 -5.77 -12.17 -17.60
N ARG A 119 -6.45 -11.38 -16.77
CA ARG A 119 -7.83 -10.94 -17.04
C ARG A 119 -7.93 -10.10 -18.32
N ASN A 120 -6.99 -9.17 -18.52
CA ASN A 120 -7.00 -8.32 -19.71
C ASN A 120 -6.67 -9.12 -20.98
N GLN A 121 -5.78 -10.11 -20.89
CA GLN A 121 -5.50 -11.04 -21.99
C GLN A 121 -6.74 -11.87 -22.33
N TYR A 122 -7.37 -12.50 -21.33
CA TYR A 122 -8.61 -13.25 -21.51
C TYR A 122 -9.73 -12.42 -22.16
N ARG A 123 -9.91 -11.16 -21.75
CA ARG A 123 -10.88 -10.25 -22.37
C ARG A 123 -10.61 -9.93 -23.84
N LYS A 124 -9.34 -10.00 -24.28
CA LYS A 124 -8.93 -9.75 -25.67
C LYS A 124 -9.00 -11.00 -26.53
N THR A 125 -8.62 -12.16 -25.98
CA THR A 125 -8.42 -13.40 -26.74
C THR A 125 -9.54 -14.42 -26.54
N ALA A 126 -10.41 -14.22 -25.55
CA ALA A 126 -11.38 -15.21 -25.05
C ALA A 126 -10.76 -16.56 -24.67
N LYS A 127 -9.43 -16.63 -24.48
CA LYS A 127 -8.71 -17.84 -24.07
C LYS A 127 -8.26 -17.69 -22.63
N VAL A 128 -8.58 -18.69 -21.81
CA VAL A 128 -8.20 -18.73 -20.39
C VAL A 128 -6.70 -19.02 -20.28
N PRO A 129 -5.89 -18.12 -19.68
CA PRO A 129 -4.48 -18.38 -19.45
C PRO A 129 -4.26 -19.55 -18.48
N PRO A 130 -3.15 -20.31 -18.61
CA PRO A 130 -2.87 -21.42 -17.71
C PRO A 130 -2.75 -20.96 -16.25
N GLY A 131 -3.30 -21.75 -15.32
CA GLY A 131 -3.29 -21.43 -13.88
C GLY A 131 -4.41 -20.52 -13.41
N TYR A 132 -5.35 -20.13 -14.29
CA TYR A 132 -6.55 -19.38 -13.95
C TYR A 132 -7.81 -20.16 -14.33
N HIS A 133 -8.90 -19.93 -13.62
CA HIS A 133 -10.23 -20.41 -13.97
C HIS A 133 -11.04 -19.31 -14.65
N GLN A 134 -11.89 -19.69 -15.61
CA GLN A 134 -12.70 -18.74 -16.37
C GLN A 134 -13.54 -17.82 -15.48
N GLU A 135 -14.21 -18.42 -14.49
CA GLU A 135 -15.05 -17.72 -13.51
C GLU A 135 -14.32 -16.64 -12.70
N ASP A 136 -13.03 -16.87 -12.37
CA ASP A 136 -12.23 -15.93 -11.58
C ASP A 136 -11.87 -14.70 -12.42
N LEU A 137 -11.72 -14.90 -13.74
CA LEU A 137 -11.49 -13.83 -14.71
C LEU A 137 -12.78 -13.09 -15.07
N ASP A 138 -13.90 -13.81 -15.17
CA ASP A 138 -15.24 -13.27 -15.43
C ASP A 138 -15.70 -12.36 -14.28
N ARG A 139 -15.44 -12.78 -13.02
CA ARG A 139 -15.71 -11.98 -11.81
C ARG A 139 -15.03 -10.61 -11.85
N GLY A 140 -13.84 -10.54 -12.46
CA GLY A 140 -13.16 -9.30 -12.81
C GLY A 140 -12.35 -8.63 -11.70
N PHE A 141 -12.25 -9.23 -10.51
CA PHE A 141 -11.35 -8.82 -9.42
C PHE A 141 -10.63 -10.00 -8.78
N ASN A 142 -9.44 -9.75 -8.24
CA ASN A 142 -8.61 -10.78 -7.64
C ASN A 142 -9.15 -11.20 -6.26
N THR A 143 -9.19 -12.51 -6.03
CA THR A 143 -9.69 -13.13 -4.79
C THR A 143 -8.76 -14.22 -4.27
N THR A 144 -7.65 -14.49 -4.94
CA THR A 144 -6.75 -15.60 -4.62
C THR A 144 -5.46 -15.13 -3.94
N GLY A 145 -4.77 -16.05 -3.26
CA GLY A 145 -3.54 -15.79 -2.52
C GLY A 145 -3.72 -14.73 -1.42
N MET A 146 -2.93 -13.66 -1.40
CA MET A 146 -3.03 -12.62 -0.36
C MET A 146 -4.37 -11.89 -0.39
N PHE A 147 -5.00 -11.79 -1.56
CA PHE A 147 -6.33 -11.19 -1.71
C PHE A 147 -7.43 -12.06 -1.09
N ALA A 148 -7.17 -13.35 -0.86
CA ALA A 148 -8.10 -14.21 -0.15
C ALA A 148 -8.20 -13.88 1.36
N TRP A 149 -7.12 -13.30 1.92
CA TRP A 149 -7.01 -12.97 3.35
C TRP A 149 -7.33 -11.51 3.64
N SER A 150 -6.93 -10.61 2.74
CA SER A 150 -7.13 -9.17 2.88
C SER A 150 -7.53 -8.59 1.53
N ARG A 151 -8.53 -7.73 1.50
CA ARG A 151 -8.97 -7.10 0.24
C ARG A 151 -7.95 -6.10 -0.30
N HIS A 152 -7.13 -5.51 0.58
CA HIS A 152 -6.09 -4.54 0.23
C HIS A 152 -4.79 -4.82 0.99
N PRO A 153 -4.10 -5.95 0.70
CA PRO A 153 -2.91 -6.37 1.43
C PRO A 153 -1.73 -5.41 1.23
N ASN A 154 -1.62 -4.84 0.02
CA ASN A 154 -0.63 -3.80 -0.28
C ASN A 154 -0.87 -2.52 0.54
N PHE A 155 -2.12 -2.10 0.73
CA PHE A 155 -2.47 -0.94 1.54
C PHE A 155 -2.24 -1.19 3.02
N ALA A 156 -2.52 -2.41 3.51
CA ALA A 156 -2.22 -2.78 4.89
C ALA A 156 -0.70 -2.72 5.16
N ALA A 157 0.10 -3.25 4.24
CA ALA A 157 1.55 -3.19 4.33
C ALA A 157 2.08 -1.74 4.29
N GLU A 158 1.55 -0.90 3.40
CA GLU A 158 1.98 0.51 3.30
C GLU A 158 1.64 1.31 4.57
N GLN A 159 0.44 1.13 5.13
CA GLN A 159 0.07 1.72 6.41
C GLN A 159 0.99 1.24 7.55
N THR A 160 1.34 -0.05 7.56
CA THR A 160 2.24 -0.63 8.55
C THR A 160 3.64 -0.01 8.46
N VAL A 161 4.16 0.27 7.26
CA VAL A 161 5.45 0.96 7.09
C VAL A 161 5.44 2.32 7.81
N TRP A 162 4.41 3.14 7.62
CA TRP A 162 4.36 4.48 8.23
C TRP A 162 4.16 4.44 9.74
N VAL A 163 3.39 3.47 10.25
CA VAL A 163 3.27 3.23 11.69
C VAL A 163 4.63 2.82 12.28
N LEU A 164 5.37 1.94 11.60
CA LEU A 164 6.72 1.51 12.04
C LEU A 164 7.74 2.65 11.99
N VAL A 165 7.69 3.50 10.96
CA VAL A 165 8.57 4.69 10.86
C VAL A 165 8.31 5.65 12.03
N TYR A 166 7.04 5.90 12.37
CA TYR A 166 6.71 6.70 13.53
C TYR A 166 7.12 6.03 14.84
N ALA A 167 6.84 4.74 15.00
CA ALA A 167 7.22 3.98 16.19
C ALA A 167 8.73 3.97 16.41
N TRP A 168 9.52 3.91 15.33
CA TRP A 168 10.98 4.02 15.40
C TRP A 168 11.42 5.39 15.91
N GLY A 169 10.86 6.49 15.39
CA GLY A 169 11.15 7.84 15.87
C GLY A 169 10.72 8.07 17.33
N ALA A 170 9.55 7.56 17.72
CA ALA A 170 9.05 7.59 19.10
C ALA A 170 9.99 6.82 20.05
N TYR A 171 10.44 5.63 19.64
CA TYR A 171 11.37 4.83 20.42
C TYR A 171 12.70 5.54 20.63
N ILE A 172 13.31 6.08 19.56
CA ILE A 172 14.60 6.80 19.64
C ILE A 172 14.50 8.00 20.59
N THR A 173 13.39 8.72 20.54
CA THR A 173 13.16 9.90 21.40
C THR A 173 12.75 9.55 22.82
N ARG A 174 12.62 8.26 23.16
CA ARG A 174 12.13 7.75 24.45
C ARG A 174 10.77 8.33 24.86
N GLY A 175 9.95 8.71 23.87
CA GLY A 175 8.64 9.30 24.07
C GLY A 175 7.58 8.53 23.28
N LEU A 176 6.46 8.18 23.92
CA LEU A 176 5.40 7.40 23.26
C LEU A 176 4.63 8.22 22.23
N ILE A 177 4.42 9.52 22.50
CA ILE A 177 3.65 10.43 21.64
C ILE A 177 4.45 11.69 21.40
N ASN A 178 4.57 12.09 20.14
CA ASN A 178 5.09 13.39 19.74
C ASN A 178 4.24 14.00 18.61
N TRP A 179 4.47 15.27 18.30
CA TRP A 179 3.66 16.02 17.32
C TRP A 179 3.67 15.41 15.91
N THR A 180 4.69 14.61 15.56
CA THR A 180 4.77 13.96 14.23
C THR A 180 3.78 12.84 14.03
N VAL A 181 3.06 12.41 15.09
CA VAL A 181 1.98 11.42 15.01
C VAL A 181 0.85 11.86 14.06
N ALA A 182 0.68 13.17 13.86
CA ALA A 182 -0.27 13.71 12.91
C ALA A 182 -0.03 13.18 11.48
N GLY A 183 1.22 13.01 11.07
CA GLY A 183 1.60 12.46 9.76
C GLY A 183 1.03 11.07 9.46
N PRO A 184 1.46 10.01 10.18
CA PRO A 184 0.95 8.67 9.97
C PRO A 184 -0.55 8.58 10.24
N LEU A 185 -1.12 9.32 11.21
CA LEU A 185 -2.56 9.32 11.45
C LEU A 185 -3.36 9.88 10.26
N CYS A 186 -2.98 11.04 9.73
CA CYS A 186 -3.60 11.59 8.53
C CYS A 186 -3.47 10.64 7.34
N TYR A 187 -2.34 9.94 7.22
CA TYR A 187 -2.11 8.95 6.18
C TYR A 187 -3.01 7.72 6.34
N LEU A 188 -3.17 7.17 7.55
CA LEU A 188 -4.10 6.09 7.85
C LEU A 188 -5.56 6.48 7.51
N LEU A 189 -5.96 7.69 7.88
CA LEU A 189 -7.30 8.22 7.55
C LEU A 189 -7.49 8.38 6.04
N LEU A 190 -6.48 8.84 5.31
CA LEU A 190 -6.50 8.87 3.85
C LEU A 190 -6.72 7.46 3.29
N PHE A 191 -5.96 6.46 3.74
CA PHE A 191 -6.11 5.08 3.28
C PHE A 191 -7.51 4.53 3.57
N GLN A 192 -8.08 4.87 4.73
CA GLN A 192 -9.43 4.49 5.09
C GLN A 192 -10.48 5.12 4.14
N GLY A 193 -10.37 6.41 3.83
CA GLY A 193 -11.25 7.09 2.87
C GLY A 193 -11.06 6.59 1.43
N SER A 194 -9.81 6.46 0.99
CA SER A 194 -9.43 5.97 -0.35
C SER A 194 -9.94 4.55 -0.59
N THR A 195 -9.81 3.67 0.41
CA THR A 195 -10.30 2.29 0.34
C THR A 195 -11.81 2.24 0.27
N TRP A 196 -12.51 3.07 1.06
CA TRP A 196 -13.96 3.16 0.98
C TRP A 196 -14.43 3.58 -0.42
N LEU A 197 -13.81 4.60 -1.00
CA LEU A 197 -14.14 5.06 -2.36
C LEU A 197 -13.86 3.96 -3.40
N THR A 198 -12.70 3.31 -3.32
CA THR A 198 -12.36 2.20 -4.22
C THR A 198 -13.38 1.07 -4.11
N GLU A 199 -13.74 0.65 -2.90
CA GLU A 199 -14.73 -0.42 -2.68
C GLU A 199 -16.13 -0.03 -3.18
N LEU A 200 -16.52 1.24 -3.04
CA LEU A 200 -17.78 1.76 -3.58
C LEU A 200 -17.82 1.65 -5.10
N LEU A 201 -16.75 2.09 -5.78
CA LEU A 201 -16.63 2.02 -7.23
C LEU A 201 -16.55 0.57 -7.72
N SER A 202 -15.81 -0.30 -7.02
CA SER A 202 -15.77 -1.74 -7.31
C SER A 202 -17.13 -2.42 -7.17
N SER A 203 -17.90 -2.08 -6.13
CA SER A 203 -19.23 -2.65 -5.90
C SER A 203 -20.23 -2.26 -6.99
N LYS A 204 -20.10 -1.05 -7.54
CA LYS A 204 -20.92 -0.61 -8.70
C LYS A 204 -20.55 -1.35 -9.99
N LYS A 205 -19.29 -1.77 -10.13
CA LYS A 205 -18.77 -2.42 -11.34
C LYS A 205 -18.94 -3.93 -11.34
N TYR A 206 -18.84 -4.58 -10.17
CA TYR A 206 -18.84 -6.03 -10.04
C TYR A 206 -19.89 -6.47 -9.00
N PRO A 207 -20.99 -7.12 -9.42
CA PRO A 207 -22.06 -7.57 -8.51
C PRO A 207 -21.55 -8.47 -7.37
N ASP A 208 -20.65 -9.39 -7.69
CA ASP A 208 -20.10 -10.38 -6.73
C ASP A 208 -19.17 -9.74 -5.67
N TYR A 209 -18.79 -8.47 -5.83
CA TYR A 209 -17.91 -7.78 -4.89
C TYR A 209 -18.57 -7.58 -3.51
N ALA A 210 -19.91 -7.48 -3.47
CA ALA A 210 -20.64 -7.41 -2.22
C ALA A 210 -20.42 -8.67 -1.36
N GLU A 211 -20.40 -9.84 -2.00
CA GLU A 211 -20.16 -11.12 -1.33
C GLU A 211 -18.70 -11.25 -0.88
N TYR A 212 -17.76 -10.80 -1.72
CA TYR A 212 -16.35 -10.70 -1.35
C TYR A 212 -16.09 -9.87 -0.09
N ARG A 213 -16.78 -8.73 0.07
CA ARG A 213 -16.67 -7.89 1.27
C ARG A 213 -17.19 -8.58 2.54
N LYS A 214 -18.19 -9.46 2.42
CA LYS A 214 -18.68 -10.25 3.55
C LYS A 214 -17.70 -11.33 3.96
N ARG A 215 -16.95 -11.91 3.03
CA ARG A 215 -16.02 -13.02 3.29
C ARG A 215 -14.64 -12.54 3.72
N VAL A 216 -14.10 -11.49 3.10
CA VAL A 216 -12.70 -11.07 3.29
C VAL A 216 -12.60 -9.73 4.01
N GLY A 217 -11.67 -9.62 4.97
CA GLY A 217 -11.43 -8.40 5.73
C GLY A 217 -10.82 -7.29 4.88
N ARG A 218 -10.94 -6.02 5.30
CA ARG A 218 -10.42 -4.88 4.52
C ARG A 218 -8.88 -4.86 4.49
N PHE A 219 -8.25 -4.87 5.66
CA PHE A 219 -6.81 -4.81 5.83
C PHE A 219 -6.27 -6.04 6.57
N LEU A 220 -6.95 -6.44 7.66
CA LEU A 220 -6.66 -7.64 8.43
C LEU A 220 -7.62 -8.78 8.05
N PRO A 221 -7.18 -10.05 8.15
CA PRO A 221 -8.04 -11.20 7.93
C PRO A 221 -9.18 -11.25 8.95
N LYS A 222 -10.31 -11.83 8.55
CA LYS A 222 -11.39 -12.15 9.49
C LYS A 222 -11.02 -13.43 10.25
N LEU A 223 -11.07 -13.38 11.58
CA LEU A 223 -10.87 -14.53 12.49
C LEU A 223 -12.00 -15.57 12.29
N PRO A 224 -11.81 -16.84 12.70
CA PRO A 224 -12.14 -18.02 11.88
C PRO A 224 -13.65 -18.26 11.75
N GLY A 225 -14.09 -18.54 10.53
CA GLY A 225 -15.49 -18.86 10.22
C GLY A 225 -15.81 -19.10 8.74
N GLY A 226 -14.86 -18.91 7.83
CA GLY A 226 -15.03 -19.26 6.43
C GLY A 226 -13.71 -19.43 5.71
N PRO A 227 -13.65 -20.26 4.65
CA PRO A 227 -12.43 -20.46 3.86
C PRO A 227 -11.93 -19.11 3.31
N PRO A 228 -10.60 -18.92 3.22
CA PRO A 228 -10.01 -17.66 2.80
C PRO A 228 -10.43 -17.35 1.37
N GLY A 229 -11.31 -16.35 1.18
CA GLY A 229 -11.70 -15.78 -0.13
C GLY A 229 -11.99 -16.76 -1.26
N ASP A 230 -12.16 -18.05 -0.97
CA ASP A 230 -12.28 -19.11 -1.95
C ASP A 230 -13.75 -19.15 -2.33
N PHE A 231 -14.00 -18.78 -3.57
CA PHE A 231 -15.32 -18.83 -4.18
C PHE A 231 -15.60 -20.19 -4.81
N SER A 232 -14.82 -21.23 -4.47
CA SER A 232 -15.08 -22.61 -4.90
C SER A 232 -16.40 -23.20 -4.41
N ASP A 233 -17.00 -22.62 -3.37
CA ASP A 233 -18.35 -22.93 -2.96
C ASP A 233 -19.38 -22.41 -3.98
N LEU A 234 -19.15 -21.22 -4.56
CA LEU A 234 -19.98 -20.69 -5.65
C LEU A 234 -19.76 -21.45 -6.98
N ARG A 235 -18.60 -22.09 -7.18
CA ARG A 235 -18.37 -23.07 -8.26
C ARG A 235 -19.39 -24.20 -8.19
N LYS A 236 -19.39 -24.91 -7.05
CA LYS A 236 -20.16 -26.15 -6.84
C LYS A 236 -21.68 -25.96 -6.89
N ALA A 237 -22.18 -24.72 -6.76
CA ALA A 237 -23.60 -24.42 -6.81
C ALA A 237 -24.12 -24.14 -8.23
N LYS A 238 -23.23 -24.01 -9.23
CA LYS A 238 -23.59 -23.74 -10.64
C LYS A 238 -23.41 -24.94 -11.57
N ASP A 239 -22.78 -26.01 -11.09
CA ASP A 239 -22.69 -27.32 -11.74
C ASP A 239 -23.86 -28.21 -11.30
#